data_AF-A0A2I1EVM5-F1
#
_entry.id   AF-A0A2I1EVM5-F1
#
_cell.length_a   1.000
_cell.length_b   1.000
_cell.length_c   1.000
_cell.angle_alpha   90.00
_cell.angle_beta   90.00
_cell.angle_gamma   90.00
#
_symmetry.space_group_name_H-M   'P 1'
#
loop_
_entity.id
_entity.type
_entity.pdbx_description
1 polymer ?
#
loop_
_entity_poly.entity_id
_entity_poly.type
_entity_poly.pdbx_seq_one_letter_code
_entity_poly.pdbx_strand_id
1 'polypeptide(L)'
;MTKRPHINNCCFCIPLKSGVIIITLLWLIFGIYAIIDSSLGIATPNKVNALIYFKVQYIASIVFNALITFGAAFGLYVLTYANIPRMLSIYAKIAYVIVGINVISHILTAVVSIVFKTDILKLCAELNANIIASVNEKSGACNEEYDDFLKSIIMSAVVSTLISVYFAIVIASYAQRRNEKEKETTAADAAETHLYEKTSKL
;
A
#
# COMPACT_ATOMS: atom_id res chain seq x y z
N MET A 1 0.53 -21.02 17.63
CA MET A 1 -0.67 -20.61 16.88
C MET A 1 -1.15 -19.27 17.42
N THR A 2 -0.80 -18.16 16.78
CA THR A 2 -1.31 -16.84 17.14
C THR A 2 -2.74 -16.69 16.60
N LYS A 3 -3.71 -16.63 17.51
CA LYS A 3 -5.13 -16.43 17.21
C LYS A 3 -5.30 -15.01 16.65
N ARG A 4 -5.47 -14.87 15.33
CA ARG A 4 -5.67 -13.57 14.67
C ARG A 4 -7.04 -12.99 15.04
N PRO A 5 -7.17 -11.65 15.15
CA PRO A 5 -8.44 -11.01 15.50
C PRO A 5 -9.54 -11.32 14.46
N HIS A 6 -10.72 -11.69 14.95
CA HIS A 6 -11.86 -12.10 14.14
C HIS A 6 -12.68 -10.87 13.73
N ILE A 7 -12.46 -10.36 12.51
CA ILE A 7 -13.13 -9.14 12.01
C ILE A 7 -14.39 -9.52 11.24
N ASN A 8 -15.55 -9.07 11.74
CA ASN A 8 -16.86 -9.42 11.18
C ASN A 8 -17.30 -8.57 10.00
N ASN A 9 -16.99 -7.27 10.02
CA ASN A 9 -17.34 -6.28 9.01
C ASN A 9 -16.11 -5.42 8.68
N CYS A 10 -15.98 -4.97 7.43
CA CYS A 10 -15.00 -3.93 7.07
C CYS A 10 -15.71 -2.57 7.13
N CYS A 11 -15.09 -1.55 7.74
CA CYS A 11 -15.61 -0.18 7.79
C CYS A 11 -17.06 -0.08 8.32
N PHE A 12 -17.31 -0.56 9.54
CA PHE A 12 -18.58 -0.50 10.29
C PHE A 12 -19.78 -1.25 9.69
N CYS A 13 -20.05 -1.19 8.37
CA CYS A 13 -21.25 -1.75 7.73
C CYS A 13 -21.03 -2.48 6.38
N ILE A 14 -19.80 -2.53 5.85
CA ILE A 14 -19.57 -3.12 4.51
C ILE A 14 -19.32 -4.63 4.65
N PRO A 15 -20.04 -5.48 3.88
CA PRO A 15 -19.78 -6.92 3.88
C PRO A 15 -18.33 -7.18 3.44
N LEU A 16 -17.66 -8.08 4.17
CA LEU A 16 -16.22 -8.33 4.07
C LEU A 16 -15.74 -8.58 2.61
N LYS A 17 -16.58 -9.22 1.78
CA LYS A 17 -16.32 -9.44 0.35
C LYS A 17 -16.21 -8.12 -0.44
N SER A 18 -17.16 -7.20 -0.23
CA SER A 18 -17.18 -5.90 -0.94
C SER A 18 -16.04 -5.01 -0.47
N GLY A 19 -15.77 -4.99 0.85
CA GLY A 19 -14.66 -4.23 1.42
C GLY A 19 -13.31 -4.63 0.84
N VAL A 20 -13.04 -5.92 0.71
CA VAL A 20 -11.78 -6.41 0.13
C VAL A 20 -11.62 -6.02 -1.35
N ILE A 21 -12.70 -6.03 -2.13
CA ILE A 21 -12.66 -5.59 -3.54
C ILE A 21 -12.36 -4.08 -3.61
N ILE A 22 -13.01 -3.26 -2.79
CA ILE A 22 -12.79 -1.80 -2.75
C ILE A 22 -11.34 -1.50 -2.36
N ILE A 23 -10.82 -2.15 -1.32
CA ILE A 23 -9.42 -2.02 -0.89
C ILE A 23 -8.46 -2.34 -2.03
N THR A 24 -8.71 -3.44 -2.74
CA THR A 24 -7.85 -3.89 -3.84
C THR A 24 -7.86 -2.89 -5.01
N LEU A 25 -9.03 -2.33 -5.33
CA LEU A 25 -9.16 -1.29 -6.35
C LEU A 25 -8.46 0.02 -5.96
N LEU A 26 -8.55 0.42 -4.68
CA LEU A 26 -7.84 1.60 -4.18
C LEU A 26 -6.33 1.45 -4.34
N TRP A 27 -5.76 0.29 -3.98
CA TRP A 27 -4.34 0.02 -4.21
C TRP A 27 -3.96 0.02 -5.69
N LEU A 28 -4.82 -0.49 -6.57
CA LEU A 28 -4.57 -0.49 -8.01
C LEU A 28 -4.52 0.93 -8.58
N ILE A 29 -5.54 1.75 -8.28
CA ILE A 29 -5.66 3.12 -8.78
C ILE A 29 -4.51 3.97 -8.23
N PHE A 30 -4.22 3.86 -6.93
CA PHE A 30 -3.13 4.59 -6.30
C PHE A 30 -1.77 4.21 -6.87
N GLY A 31 -1.51 2.91 -7.08
CA GLY A 31 -0.27 2.43 -7.67
C GLY A 31 -0.05 2.98 -9.08
N ILE A 32 -1.09 2.97 -9.93
CA ILE A 32 -1.02 3.53 -11.29
C ILE A 32 -0.75 5.04 -11.25
N TYR A 33 -1.50 5.79 -10.41
CA TYR A 33 -1.31 7.23 -10.26
C TYR A 33 0.13 7.58 -9.84
N ALA A 34 0.67 6.87 -8.84
CA ALA A 34 2.02 7.09 -8.35
C ALA A 34 3.11 6.78 -9.40
N ILE A 35 2.89 5.78 -10.27
CA ILE A 35 3.79 5.49 -11.40
C ILE A 35 3.78 6.65 -12.40
N ILE A 36 2.60 7.19 -12.74
CA ILE A 36 2.47 8.30 -13.69
C ILE A 36 3.18 9.55 -13.12
N ASP A 37 2.90 9.90 -11.87
CA ASP A 37 3.51 11.06 -11.19
C ASP A 37 5.04 10.94 -11.15
N SER A 38 5.56 9.77 -10.74
CA SER A 38 7.01 9.51 -10.72
C SER A 38 7.64 9.59 -12.11
N SER A 39 6.93 9.15 -13.15
CA SER A 39 7.40 9.21 -14.53
C SER A 39 7.45 10.66 -15.05
N LEU A 40 6.45 11.48 -14.72
CA LEU A 40 6.44 12.91 -15.02
C LEU A 40 7.55 13.65 -14.28
N GLY A 41 7.83 13.26 -13.04
CA GLY A 41 8.95 13.79 -12.26
C GLY A 41 10.32 13.55 -12.93
N ILE A 42 10.51 12.39 -13.57
CA ILE A 42 11.73 12.08 -14.34
C ILE A 42 11.79 12.88 -15.65
N ALA A 43 10.64 13.05 -16.33
CA ALA A 43 10.56 13.71 -17.63
C ALA A 43 10.73 15.23 -17.55
N THR A 44 10.47 15.85 -16.39
CA THR A 44 10.53 17.30 -16.22
C THR A 44 11.99 17.79 -16.19
N PRO A 45 12.43 18.64 -17.14
CA PRO A 45 13.84 19.02 -17.28
C PRO A 45 14.20 20.21 -16.37
N ASN A 46 14.44 19.99 -15.08
CA ASN A 46 14.99 21.03 -14.19
C ASN A 46 16.39 20.68 -13.69
N LYS A 47 17.39 21.45 -14.14
CA LYS A 47 18.84 21.21 -14.03
C LYS A 47 19.41 21.55 -12.62
N VAL A 48 19.77 20.56 -11.77
CA VAL A 48 20.88 20.67 -10.77
C VAL A 48 21.32 19.27 -10.30
N ASN A 49 22.60 19.07 -9.94
CA ASN A 49 23.22 17.80 -9.48
C ASN A 49 22.53 17.07 -8.30
N ALA A 50 21.59 17.68 -7.58
CA ALA A 50 20.70 16.99 -6.64
C ALA A 50 19.82 15.92 -7.33
N LEU A 51 19.66 16.01 -8.66
CA LEU A 51 18.82 15.13 -9.49
C LEU A 51 19.19 13.66 -9.51
N ILE A 52 20.45 13.25 -9.32
CA ILE A 52 20.78 11.81 -9.45
C ILE A 52 20.01 11.01 -8.39
N TYR A 53 19.98 11.50 -7.15
CA TYR A 53 19.29 10.84 -6.06
C TYR A 53 17.78 10.95 -6.18
N PHE A 54 17.25 12.10 -6.60
CA PHE A 54 15.82 12.22 -6.91
C PHE A 54 15.41 11.28 -8.05
N LYS A 55 16.22 11.13 -9.10
CA LYS A 55 15.96 10.16 -10.18
C LYS A 55 16.00 8.72 -9.68
N VAL A 56 16.99 8.35 -8.86
CA VAL A 56 17.06 7.01 -8.25
C VAL A 56 15.83 6.77 -7.36
N GLN A 57 15.40 7.77 -6.60
CA GLN A 57 14.18 7.71 -5.80
C GLN A 57 12.93 7.53 -6.66
N TYR A 58 12.79 8.28 -7.76
CA TYR A 58 11.66 8.12 -8.69
C TYR A 58 11.66 6.74 -9.34
N ILE A 59 12.83 6.22 -9.74
CA ILE A 59 12.95 4.87 -10.30
C ILE A 59 12.56 3.82 -9.26
N ALA A 60 13.05 3.93 -8.02
CA ALA A 60 12.68 3.04 -6.93
C ALA A 60 11.17 3.09 -6.65
N SER A 61 10.58 4.29 -6.60
CA SER A 61 9.14 4.50 -6.47
C SER A 61 8.35 3.84 -7.60
N ILE A 62 8.79 3.94 -8.86
CA ILE A 62 8.15 3.25 -9.98
C ILE A 62 8.16 1.73 -9.76
N VAL A 63 9.31 1.16 -9.37
CA VAL A 63 9.44 -0.28 -9.13
C VAL A 63 8.53 -0.74 -8.00
N PHE A 64 8.54 -0.05 -6.86
CA PHE A 64 7.70 -0.40 -5.72
C PHE A 64 6.22 -0.28 -6.04
N ASN A 65 5.80 0.81 -6.70
CA ASN A 65 4.40 0.99 -7.08
C ASN A 65 3.96 0.01 -8.18
N ALA A 66 4.85 -0.42 -9.07
CA ALA A 66 4.57 -1.48 -10.03
C ALA A 66 4.32 -2.82 -9.33
N LEU A 67 5.14 -3.19 -8.34
CA LEU A 67 4.91 -4.39 -7.52
C LEU A 67 3.57 -4.35 -6.78
N ILE A 68 3.21 -3.20 -6.21
CA ILE A 68 1.91 -2.99 -5.57
C ILE A 68 0.78 -3.16 -6.60
N THR A 69 0.92 -2.56 -7.78
CA THR A 69 -0.09 -2.64 -8.86
C THR A 69 -0.29 -4.06 -9.35
N PHE A 70 0.79 -4.82 -9.58
CA PHE A 70 0.70 -6.23 -9.96
C PHE A 70 0.07 -7.08 -8.86
N GLY A 71 0.43 -6.84 -7.59
CA GLY A 71 -0.17 -7.53 -6.45
C GLY A 71 -1.66 -7.23 -6.32
N ALA A 72 -2.08 -5.97 -6.55
CA ALA A 72 -3.47 -5.56 -6.54
C ALA A 72 -4.25 -6.15 -7.73
N ALA A 73 -3.68 -6.16 -8.93
CA ALA A 73 -4.30 -6.77 -10.11
C ALA A 73 -4.52 -8.28 -9.92
N PHE A 74 -3.51 -8.99 -9.37
CA PHE A 74 -3.66 -10.39 -8.99
C PHE A 74 -4.75 -10.58 -7.94
N GLY A 75 -4.78 -9.72 -6.91
CA GLY A 75 -5.84 -9.72 -5.90
C GLY A 75 -7.23 -9.58 -6.50
N LEU A 76 -7.39 -8.64 -7.43
CA LEU A 76 -8.66 -8.38 -8.08
C LEU A 76 -9.12 -9.60 -8.88
N TYR A 77 -8.21 -10.21 -9.66
CA TYR A 77 -8.49 -11.45 -10.38
C TYR A 77 -8.92 -12.59 -9.45
N VAL A 78 -8.22 -12.78 -8.33
CA VAL A 78 -8.57 -13.81 -7.33
C VAL A 78 -9.94 -13.56 -6.72
N LEU A 79 -10.31 -12.31 -6.48
CA LEU A 79 -11.57 -11.93 -5.84
C LEU A 79 -12.78 -12.02 -6.78
N THR A 80 -12.61 -11.72 -8.06
CA THR A 80 -13.71 -11.67 -9.04
C THR A 80 -13.91 -12.99 -9.79
N TYR A 81 -12.83 -13.62 -10.24
CA TYR A 81 -12.90 -14.80 -11.12
C TYR A 81 -12.61 -16.10 -10.38
N ALA A 82 -11.42 -16.23 -9.79
CA ALA A 82 -11.00 -17.52 -9.23
C ALA A 82 -11.82 -17.88 -7.98
N ASN A 83 -11.96 -16.96 -7.03
CA ASN A 83 -12.73 -17.07 -5.78
C ASN A 83 -12.51 -18.37 -4.98
N ILE A 84 -11.36 -19.05 -5.19
CA ILE A 84 -10.96 -20.26 -4.48
C ILE A 84 -10.20 -19.87 -3.19
N PRO A 85 -10.54 -20.45 -2.03
CA PRO A 85 -9.92 -20.18 -0.71
C PRO A 85 -8.39 -20.27 -0.69
N ARG A 86 -7.82 -21.26 -1.40
CA ARG A 86 -6.36 -21.40 -1.57
C ARG A 86 -5.72 -20.17 -2.22
N MET A 87 -6.29 -19.66 -3.31
CA MET A 87 -5.78 -18.47 -4.01
C MET A 87 -5.94 -17.21 -3.17
N LEU A 88 -7.05 -17.11 -2.42
CA LEU A 88 -7.32 -16.00 -1.52
C LEU A 88 -6.32 -15.94 -0.36
N SER A 89 -5.87 -17.10 0.13
CA SER A 89 -4.82 -17.21 1.13
C SER A 89 -3.45 -16.76 0.62
N ILE A 90 -3.15 -17.00 -0.67
CA ILE A 90 -1.95 -16.49 -1.32
C ILE A 90 -2.03 -14.97 -1.44
N TYR A 91 -3.18 -14.45 -1.88
CA TYR A 91 -3.38 -13.00 -1.97
C TYR A 91 -3.23 -12.31 -0.60
N ALA A 92 -3.74 -12.91 0.48
CA ALA A 92 -3.52 -12.38 1.83
C ALA A 92 -2.03 -12.26 2.20
N LYS A 93 -1.17 -13.20 1.78
CA LYS A 93 0.28 -13.08 1.98
C LYS A 93 0.87 -11.95 1.14
N ILE A 94 0.44 -11.83 -0.12
CA ILE A 94 0.86 -10.73 -1.01
C ILE A 94 0.45 -9.37 -0.43
N ALA A 95 -0.72 -9.26 0.19
CA ALA A 95 -1.16 -8.02 0.85
C ALA A 95 -0.21 -7.58 1.98
N TYR A 96 0.33 -8.51 2.77
CA TYR A 96 1.37 -8.16 3.76
C TYR A 96 2.70 -7.75 3.10
N VAL A 97 3.05 -8.33 1.95
CA VAL A 97 4.22 -7.89 1.18
C VAL A 97 4.01 -6.47 0.66
N ILE A 98 2.81 -6.12 0.18
CA ILE A 98 2.45 -4.75 -0.22
C ILE A 98 2.62 -3.77 0.93
N VAL A 99 2.18 -4.13 2.14
CA VAL A 99 2.42 -3.32 3.35
C VAL A 99 3.92 -3.11 3.59
N GLY A 100 4.71 -4.18 3.52
CA GLY A 100 6.17 -4.09 3.69
C GLY A 100 6.82 -3.15 2.68
N ILE A 101 6.43 -3.24 1.41
CA ILE A 101 6.90 -2.34 0.34
C ILE A 101 6.51 -0.90 0.67
N ASN A 102 5.27 -0.65 1.09
CA ASN A 102 4.80 0.70 1.44
C ASN A 102 5.63 1.32 2.59
N VAL A 103 5.90 0.54 3.64
CA VAL A 103 6.73 0.98 4.77
C VAL A 103 8.16 1.32 4.31
N ILE A 104 8.77 0.45 3.50
CA ILE A 104 10.12 0.68 2.96
C ILE A 104 10.15 1.97 2.11
N SER A 105 9.17 2.18 1.25
CA SER A 105 9.05 3.39 0.41
C SER A 105 8.95 4.68 1.24
N HIS A 106 8.19 4.66 2.34
CA HIS A 106 8.08 5.81 3.24
C HIS A 106 9.37 6.08 4.00
N ILE A 107 10.05 5.03 4.49
CA ILE A 107 11.36 5.17 5.15
C ILE A 107 12.37 5.77 4.18
N LEU A 108 12.43 5.24 2.95
CA LEU A 108 13.36 5.71 1.93
C LEU A 108 13.13 7.19 1.61
N THR A 109 11.87 7.59 1.42
CA THR A 109 11.50 9.00 1.18
C THR A 109 11.94 9.90 2.34
N ALA A 110 11.67 9.52 3.59
CA ALA A 110 12.08 10.30 4.75
C ALA A 110 13.61 10.43 4.85
N VAL A 111 14.36 9.35 4.62
CA VAL A 111 15.83 9.37 4.64
C VAL A 111 16.37 10.32 3.56
N VAL A 112 15.85 10.25 2.35
CA VAL A 112 16.24 11.17 1.26
C VAL A 112 15.93 12.62 1.64
N SER A 113 14.73 12.91 2.16
CA SER A 113 14.37 14.28 2.58
C SER A 113 15.30 14.84 3.67
N ILE A 114 15.77 14.00 4.61
CA ILE A 114 16.68 14.42 5.69
C ILE A 114 18.10 14.62 5.16
N VAL A 115 18.64 13.65 4.41
CA VAL A 115 20.02 13.68 3.90
C VAL A 115 20.24 14.85 2.96
N PHE A 116 19.24 15.18 2.12
CA PHE A 116 19.33 16.25 1.12
C PHE A 116 18.74 17.59 1.58
N LYS A 117 18.54 17.79 2.89
CA LYS A 117 18.03 19.04 3.47
C LYS A 117 18.71 20.28 2.88
N THR A 118 20.04 20.28 2.83
CA THR A 118 20.82 21.44 2.38
C THR A 118 20.59 21.79 0.91
N ASP A 119 20.41 20.78 0.06
CA ASP A 119 20.17 21.01 -1.37
C ASP A 119 18.73 21.45 -1.63
N ILE A 120 17.77 20.92 -0.86
CA ILE A 120 16.37 21.38 -0.87
C ILE A 120 16.27 22.85 -0.44
N LEU A 121 16.96 23.23 0.63
CA LEU A 121 16.99 24.62 1.10
C LEU A 121 17.66 25.56 0.08
N LYS A 122 18.71 25.11 -0.61
CA LYS A 122 19.33 25.87 -1.71
C LYS A 122 18.38 26.08 -2.88
N LEU A 123 17.66 25.04 -3.30
CA LEU A 123 16.64 25.12 -4.36
C LEU A 123 15.51 26.10 -3.97
N CYS A 124 15.02 26.02 -2.73
CA CYS A 124 14.03 26.96 -2.22
C CYS A 124 14.56 28.40 -2.25
N ALA A 125 15.82 28.60 -1.85
CA ALA A 125 16.45 29.90 -1.92
C ALA A 125 16.62 30.36 -3.39
N GLU A 126 17.02 29.52 -4.33
CA GLU A 126 17.15 29.93 -5.73
C GLU A 126 15.81 30.32 -6.35
N LEU A 127 14.73 29.58 -6.06
CA LEU A 127 13.39 29.86 -6.57
C LEU A 127 12.83 31.18 -6.00
N ASN A 128 13.02 31.42 -4.69
CA ASN A 128 12.57 32.63 -4.01
C ASN A 128 13.48 33.84 -4.25
N ALA A 129 14.60 33.69 -4.96
CA ALA A 129 15.48 34.81 -5.31
C ALA A 129 14.80 35.86 -6.21
N ASN A 130 13.76 35.47 -6.94
CA ASN A 130 13.04 36.36 -7.84
C ASN A 130 11.87 37.11 -7.18
N ILE A 131 11.57 36.86 -5.89
CA ILE A 131 10.34 37.33 -5.23
C ILE A 131 10.61 38.19 -3.99
N ILE A 132 11.70 37.97 -3.23
CA ILE A 132 11.90 38.60 -1.91
C ILE A 132 13.26 39.34 -1.81
N ALA A 133 13.23 40.57 -1.30
CA ALA A 133 14.34 41.53 -1.33
C ALA A 133 15.45 41.33 -0.26
N SER A 134 15.32 40.38 0.68
CA SER A 134 16.31 40.20 1.76
C SER A 134 16.70 38.73 2.00
N VAL A 135 18.00 38.47 2.17
CA VAL A 135 18.59 37.10 2.26
C VAL A 135 18.24 36.39 3.57
N ASN A 136 18.10 37.13 4.68
CA ASN A 136 17.84 36.56 6.01
C ASN A 136 16.38 36.13 6.21
N GLU A 137 15.43 36.89 5.68
CA GLU A 137 13.99 36.58 5.74
C GLU A 137 13.66 35.36 4.85
N LYS A 138 14.36 35.25 3.72
CA LYS A 138 14.32 34.13 2.78
C LYS A 138 14.79 32.80 3.36
N SER A 139 15.87 32.80 4.13
CA SER A 139 16.38 31.59 4.79
C SER A 139 15.47 31.12 5.93
N GLY A 140 14.78 32.04 6.62
CA GLY A 140 13.78 31.71 7.64
C GLY A 140 12.59 30.98 7.03
N ALA A 141 11.98 31.57 6.00
CA ALA A 141 10.81 31.01 5.31
C ALA A 141 11.08 29.62 4.69
N CYS A 142 12.24 29.43 4.03
CA CYS A 142 12.59 28.11 3.47
C CYS A 142 12.82 27.03 4.53
N ASN A 143 13.33 27.39 5.71
CA ASN A 143 13.52 26.44 6.80
C ASN A 143 12.18 26.01 7.42
N GLU A 144 11.25 26.96 7.57
CA GLU A 144 9.89 26.69 8.05
C GLU A 144 9.12 25.81 7.05
N GLU A 145 9.17 26.15 5.76
CA GLU A 145 8.53 25.37 4.69
C GLU A 145 9.11 23.95 4.58
N TYR A 146 10.42 23.79 4.74
CA TYR A 146 11.06 22.47 4.80
C TYR A 146 10.61 21.66 6.03
N ASP A 147 10.51 22.29 7.20
CA ASP A 147 10.09 21.62 8.44
C ASP A 147 8.63 21.14 8.33
N ASP A 148 7.75 21.98 7.78
CA ASP A 148 6.36 21.62 7.52
C ASP A 148 6.22 20.54 6.44
N PHE A 149 7.03 20.60 5.39
CA PHE A 149 7.11 19.54 4.38
C PHE A 149 7.53 18.19 5.00
N LEU A 150 8.58 18.19 5.84
CA LEU A 150 9.06 16.99 6.51
C LEU A 150 8.01 16.41 7.48
N LYS A 151 7.35 17.28 8.28
CA LYS A 151 6.23 16.87 9.14
C LYS A 151 5.10 16.24 8.34
N SER A 152 4.74 16.83 7.20
CA SER A 152 3.70 16.30 6.31
C SER A 152 4.07 14.92 5.76
N ILE A 153 5.31 14.70 5.35
CA ILE A 153 5.80 13.38 4.91
C ILE A 153 5.69 12.35 6.04
N ILE A 154 6.12 12.69 7.25
CA ILE A 154 6.09 11.77 8.39
C ILE A 154 4.65 11.44 8.77
N MET A 155 3.79 12.45 8.87
CA MET A 155 2.38 12.25 9.23
C MET A 155 1.66 11.40 8.19
N SER A 156 1.85 11.70 6.91
CA SER A 156 1.26 10.91 5.81
C SER A 156 1.77 9.47 5.81
N ALA A 157 3.06 9.24 6.07
CA ALA A 157 3.64 7.90 6.19
C ALA A 157 3.03 7.07 7.33
N VAL A 158 2.78 7.70 8.50
CA VAL A 158 2.16 7.01 9.63
C VAL A 158 0.72 6.63 9.27
N VAL A 159 -0.07 7.57 8.76
CA VAL A 159 -1.48 7.35 8.40
C VAL A 159 -1.60 6.31 7.29
N SER A 160 -0.81 6.42 6.22
CA SER A 160 -0.82 5.47 5.10
C SER A 160 -0.44 4.06 5.55
N THR A 161 0.54 3.93 6.45
CA THR A 161 0.99 2.65 6.98
C THR A 161 -0.10 2.00 7.82
N LEU A 162 -0.74 2.75 8.72
CA LEU A 162 -1.84 2.23 9.54
C LEU A 162 -3.01 1.76 8.67
N ILE A 163 -3.39 2.54 7.66
CA ILE A 163 -4.43 2.18 6.70
C ILE A 163 -4.04 0.92 5.92
N SER A 164 -2.81 0.85 5.43
CA SER A 164 -2.30 -0.30 4.66
C SER A 164 -2.26 -1.59 5.51
N VAL A 165 -1.82 -1.49 6.77
CA VAL A 165 -1.86 -2.61 7.73
C VAL A 165 -3.30 -3.07 7.97
N TYR A 166 -4.22 -2.14 8.20
CA TYR A 166 -5.64 -2.45 8.37
C TYR A 166 -6.20 -3.17 7.14
N PHE A 167 -5.88 -2.70 5.94
CA PHE A 167 -6.26 -3.35 4.68
C PHE A 167 -5.74 -4.79 4.58
N ALA A 168 -4.47 -5.04 4.89
CA ALA A 168 -3.91 -6.39 4.89
C ALA A 168 -4.59 -7.31 5.92
N ILE A 169 -4.93 -6.77 7.10
CA ILE A 169 -5.67 -7.50 8.14
C ILE A 169 -7.08 -7.88 7.64
N VAL A 170 -7.79 -6.97 6.99
CA VAL A 170 -9.12 -7.23 6.43
C VAL A 170 -9.06 -8.31 5.34
N ILE A 171 -8.10 -8.23 4.42
CA ILE A 171 -7.88 -9.23 3.38
C ILE A 171 -7.58 -10.60 4.01
N ALA A 172 -6.70 -10.64 5.01
CA ALA A 172 -6.36 -11.88 5.70
C ALA A 172 -7.55 -12.50 6.43
N SER A 173 -8.37 -11.67 7.07
CA SER A 173 -9.59 -12.11 7.76
C SER A 173 -10.61 -12.68 6.76
N TYR A 174 -10.74 -12.06 5.59
CA TYR A 174 -11.59 -12.57 4.51
C TYR A 174 -11.11 -13.92 3.98
N ALA A 175 -9.80 -14.07 3.76
CA ALA A 175 -9.19 -15.33 3.32
C ALA A 175 -9.41 -16.45 4.34
N GLN A 176 -9.18 -16.17 5.62
CA GLN A 176 -9.36 -17.15 6.70
C GLN A 176 -10.80 -17.67 6.75
N ARG A 177 -11.79 -16.77 6.70
CA ARG A 177 -13.21 -17.15 6.70
C ARG A 177 -13.62 -18.02 5.53
N ARG A 178 -13.08 -17.75 4.34
CA ARG A 178 -13.36 -18.58 3.17
C ARG A 178 -12.79 -19.98 3.32
N ASN A 179 -11.60 -20.11 3.92
CA ASN A 179 -11.01 -21.42 4.23
C ASN A 179 -11.83 -22.19 5.27
N GLU A 180 -12.30 -21.52 6.32
CA GLU A 180 -13.11 -22.16 7.39
C GLU A 180 -14.43 -22.69 6.82
N LYS A 181 -15.14 -21.87 6.03
CA LYS A 181 -16.38 -22.29 5.36
C LYS A 181 -16.18 -23.48 4.43
N GLU A 182 -15.10 -23.50 3.64
CA GLU A 182 -14.81 -24.64 2.76
C GLU A 182 -14.60 -25.93 3.56
N LYS A 183 -13.85 -25.87 4.67
CA LYS A 183 -13.62 -27.05 5.53
C LYS A 183 -14.90 -27.56 6.18
N GLU A 184 -15.77 -26.66 6.64
CA GLU A 184 -17.08 -27.03 7.20
C GLU A 184 -17.95 -27.74 6.15
N THR A 185 -18.00 -27.22 4.91
CA THR A 185 -18.74 -27.87 3.81
C THR A 185 -18.16 -29.24 3.47
N THR A 186 -16.85 -29.37 3.31
CA THR A 186 -16.22 -30.67 3.02
C THR A 186 -16.45 -31.71 4.12
N ALA A 187 -16.44 -31.28 5.39
CA ALA A 187 -16.72 -32.17 6.51
C ALA A 187 -18.19 -32.62 6.54
N ALA A 188 -19.13 -31.73 6.21
CA ALA A 188 -20.55 -32.06 6.11
C ALA A 188 -20.81 -33.06 4.98
N ASP A 189 -20.25 -32.84 3.79
CA ASP A 189 -20.41 -33.71 2.63
C ASP A 189 -19.84 -35.12 2.89
N ALA A 190 -18.68 -35.21 3.56
CA ALA A 190 -18.08 -36.48 3.96
C ALA A 190 -18.94 -37.24 4.99
N ALA A 191 -19.55 -36.52 5.93
CA ALA A 191 -20.44 -37.10 6.93
C ALA A 191 -21.74 -37.64 6.30
N GLU A 192 -22.31 -36.92 5.32
CA GLU A 192 -23.50 -37.35 4.58
C GLU A 192 -23.20 -38.61 3.74
N THR A 193 -22.06 -38.63 3.04
CA THR A 193 -21.63 -39.78 2.23
C THR A 193 -21.46 -41.04 3.09
N HIS A 194 -20.85 -40.90 4.28
CA HIS A 194 -20.67 -42.00 5.21
C HIS A 194 -22.00 -42.50 5.81
N LEU A 195 -22.97 -41.61 6.02
CA LEU A 195 -24.31 -41.99 6.47
C LEU A 195 -25.03 -42.82 5.40
N TYR A 196 -24.98 -42.38 4.15
CA TYR A 196 -25.61 -43.07 3.01
C TYR A 196 -25.06 -44.49 2.82
N GLU A 197 -23.73 -44.66 2.86
CA GLU A 197 -23.08 -45.98 2.74
C GLU A 197 -23.44 -46.93 3.89
N LYS A 198 -23.66 -46.39 5.09
CA LYS A 198 -24.08 -47.19 6.25
C LYS A 198 -25.53 -47.66 6.11
N THR A 199 -26.42 -46.82 5.57
CA THR A 199 -27.83 -47.15 5.37
C THR A 199 -28.09 -48.05 4.16
N SER A 200 -27.23 -48.07 3.13
CA SER A 200 -27.40 -48.92 1.95
C SER A 200 -26.97 -50.37 2.14
N LYS A 201 -26.29 -50.68 3.26
CA LYS A 201 -25.85 -52.03 3.63
C LYS A 201 -26.80 -52.74 4.61
N LEU A 202 -27.93 -52.13 4.98
CA LEU A 202 -29.03 -52.73 5.73
C LEU A 202 -30.16 -53.17 4.78
#